data_AF-A0A2K0TTE6-F1
#
_entry.id   AF-A0A2K0TTE6-F1
#
_cell.length_a   1.000
_cell.length_b   1.000
_cell.length_c   1.000
_cell.angle_alpha   90.00
_cell.angle_beta   90.00
_cell.angle_gamma   90.00
#
_symmetry.space_group_name_H-M   'P 1'
#
loop_
_entity.id
_entity.type
_entity.pdbx_description
1 polymer ?
#
loop_
_entity_poly.entity_id
_entity_poly.type
_entity_poly.pdbx_seq_one_letter_code
_entity_poly.pdbx_strand_id
1 'polypeptide(L)'
;MVGDECAWMDGDLFLKKYERYLTYLRPRVYVEMRTSSDVRLGFLSLFSHFALCLRDSTEPPRELKVLEMVISTKEEEESTMAKHYLDFGGTVEAVGSALFRDALTNSTGFASIWGIFESQLRALPACRNDEEFGFVSGMCGYERVRRGQCLSATGHFLDEYNF
;
A
#
# COMPACT_ATOMS: atom_id res chain seq x y z
N MET A 1 10.34 -9.94 1.41
CA MET A 1 10.83 -9.60 2.78
C MET A 1 9.65 -9.11 3.62
N VAL A 2 8.75 -10.02 3.96
CA VAL A 2 7.93 -9.87 5.16
C VAL A 2 8.88 -10.18 6.31
N GLY A 3 9.30 -9.15 7.04
CA GLY A 3 10.30 -9.32 8.10
C GLY A 3 9.77 -10.25 9.19
N ASP A 4 10.59 -11.21 9.62
CA ASP A 4 10.34 -12.17 10.70
C ASP A 4 9.77 -11.49 11.98
N GLU A 5 10.10 -10.21 12.19
CA GLU A 5 9.51 -9.37 13.25
C GLU A 5 7.97 -9.33 13.27
N CYS A 6 7.28 -9.46 12.13
CA CYS A 6 5.82 -9.36 12.07
C CYS A 6 5.11 -10.66 12.47
N ALA A 7 5.79 -11.82 12.37
CA ALA A 7 5.22 -13.11 12.77
C ALA A 7 5.00 -13.19 14.29
N TRP A 8 5.88 -12.55 15.07
CA TRP A 8 5.85 -12.55 16.53
C TRP A 8 5.26 -11.27 17.14
N MET A 9 4.86 -10.31 16.29
CA MET A 9 4.30 -9.04 16.74
C MET A 9 2.90 -9.25 17.30
N ASP A 10 2.69 -8.75 18.52
CA ASP A 10 1.37 -8.63 19.13
C ASP A 10 0.43 -7.83 18.21
N GLY A 11 -0.85 -8.23 18.17
CA GLY A 11 -1.84 -7.62 17.29
C GLY A 11 -2.07 -6.15 17.55
N ASP A 12 -2.09 -5.71 18.81
CA ASP A 12 -2.31 -4.31 19.17
C ASP A 12 -1.10 -3.46 18.76
N LEU A 13 0.09 -4.01 18.98
CA LEU A 13 1.34 -3.39 18.54
C LEU A 13 1.38 -3.27 17.02
N PHE A 14 0.93 -4.30 16.29
CA PHE A 14 0.85 -4.27 14.83
C PHE A 14 -0.13 -3.19 14.35
N LEU A 15 -1.35 -3.17 14.89
CA LEU A 15 -2.36 -2.19 14.50
C LEU A 15 -1.85 -0.76 14.70
N LYS A 16 -1.13 -0.51 15.80
CA LYS A 16 -0.48 0.77 16.07
C LYS A 16 0.66 1.08 15.10
N LYS A 17 1.54 0.11 14.83
CA LYS A 17 2.69 0.28 13.93
C LYS A 17 2.26 0.55 12.49
N TYR A 18 1.18 -0.09 12.04
CA TYR A 18 0.71 -0.05 10.65
C TYR A 18 -0.55 0.81 10.45
N GLU A 19 -1.02 1.55 11.47
CA GLU A 19 -2.28 2.31 11.48
C GLU A 19 -2.57 3.06 10.16
N ARG A 20 -1.55 3.74 9.62
CA ARG A 20 -1.65 4.52 8.37
C ARG A 20 -2.05 3.71 7.14
N TYR A 21 -1.76 2.40 7.13
CA TYR A 21 -2.08 1.49 6.02
C TYR A 21 -3.43 0.79 6.19
N LEU A 22 -4.03 0.85 7.39
CA LEU A 22 -5.22 0.07 7.72
C LEU A 22 -6.53 0.79 7.43
N THR A 23 -6.49 2.08 7.05
CA THR A 23 -7.68 2.91 6.81
C THR A 23 -8.63 2.35 5.76
N TYR A 24 -8.10 1.65 4.75
CA TYR A 24 -8.89 1.12 3.64
C TYR A 24 -9.41 -0.29 3.90
N LEU A 25 -9.11 -0.88 5.06
CA LEU A 25 -9.59 -2.20 5.41
C LEU A 25 -11.08 -2.18 5.75
N ARG A 26 -11.78 -3.24 5.35
CA ARG A 26 -13.13 -3.50 5.84
C ARG A 26 -13.09 -3.75 7.36
N PRO A 27 -14.10 -3.30 8.13
CA PRO A 27 -14.10 -3.44 9.59
C PRO A 27 -13.84 -4.86 10.09
N ARG A 28 -14.41 -5.87 9.42
CA ARG A 28 -14.19 -7.29 9.74
C ARG A 28 -12.71 -7.67 9.64
N VAL A 29 -12.04 -7.25 8.56
CA VAL A 29 -10.62 -7.56 8.33
C VAL A 29 -9.75 -6.82 9.36
N TYR A 30 -10.07 -5.56 9.66
CA TYR A 30 -9.37 -4.79 10.69
C TYR A 30 -9.43 -5.47 12.07
N VAL A 31 -10.60 -5.98 12.47
CA VAL A 31 -10.73 -6.72 13.73
C VAL A 31 -9.88 -7.99 13.70
N GLU A 32 -9.89 -8.72 12.58
CA GLU A 32 -9.12 -9.96 12.46
C GLU A 32 -7.59 -9.74 12.52
N MET A 33 -7.11 -8.60 12.01
CA MET A 33 -5.69 -8.23 12.12
C MET A 33 -5.21 -8.21 13.57
N ARG A 34 -6.10 -7.94 14.54
CA ARG A 34 -5.78 -7.93 15.97
C ARG A 34 -5.49 -9.34 16.51
N THR A 35 -6.16 -10.36 15.98
CA THR A 35 -6.17 -11.71 16.55
C THR A 35 -5.40 -12.72 15.73
N SER A 36 -5.29 -12.53 14.41
CA SER A 36 -4.66 -13.50 13.51
C SER A 36 -3.33 -12.97 12.95
N SER A 37 -2.22 -13.63 13.27
CA SER A 37 -0.91 -13.39 12.65
C SER A 37 -0.94 -13.66 11.15
N ASP A 38 -1.67 -14.68 10.72
CA ASP A 38 -1.68 -15.12 9.33
C ASP A 38 -2.35 -14.08 8.43
N VAL A 39 -3.42 -13.44 8.93
CA VAL A 39 -4.08 -12.34 8.22
C VAL A 39 -3.18 -11.11 8.13
N ARG A 40 -2.40 -10.81 9.18
CA ARG A 40 -1.39 -9.73 9.16
C ARG A 40 -0.26 -10.02 8.17
N LEU A 41 0.28 -11.23 8.19
CA LEU A 41 1.34 -11.66 7.28
C LEU A 41 0.84 -11.65 5.84
N GLY A 42 -0.39 -12.11 5.59
CA GLY A 42 -1.00 -12.07 4.27
C GLY A 42 -1.20 -10.67 3.72
N PHE A 43 -1.61 -9.72 4.57
CA PHE A 43 -1.67 -8.31 4.21
C PHE A 43 -0.29 -7.77 3.80
N LEU A 44 0.75 -8.07 4.57
CA LEU A 44 2.12 -7.63 4.25
C LEU A 44 2.68 -8.33 3.00
N SER A 45 2.37 -9.61 2.77
CA SER A 45 2.80 -10.34 1.58
C SER A 45 2.32 -9.68 0.29
N LEU A 46 1.14 -9.05 0.29
CA LEU A 46 0.68 -8.29 -0.88
C LEU A 46 1.63 -7.14 -1.26
N PHE A 47 2.38 -6.55 -0.32
CA PHE A 47 3.36 -5.51 -0.61
C PHE A 47 4.49 -6.06 -1.50
N SER A 48 4.96 -7.28 -1.23
CA SER A 48 5.92 -7.99 -2.08
C SER A 48 5.34 -8.20 -3.49
N HIS A 49 4.09 -8.63 -3.61
CA HIS A 49 3.45 -8.85 -4.91
C HIS A 49 3.27 -7.55 -5.71
N PHE A 50 2.91 -6.44 -5.07
CA PHE A 50 2.92 -5.11 -5.70
C PHE A 50 4.32 -4.74 -6.20
N ALA A 51 5.36 -4.97 -5.40
CA ALA A 51 6.74 -4.71 -5.81
C ALA A 51 7.17 -5.59 -7.00
N LEU A 52 6.76 -6.85 -7.05
CA LEU A 52 7.01 -7.75 -8.18
C LEU A 52 6.29 -7.24 -9.45
N CYS A 53 5.02 -6.83 -9.36
CA CYS A 53 4.29 -6.26 -10.50
C CYS A 53 4.97 -5.03 -11.11
N LEU A 54 5.61 -4.21 -10.27
CA LEU A 54 6.33 -2.99 -10.68
C LEU A 54 7.71 -3.30 -11.29
N ARG A 55 8.34 -4.40 -10.89
CA ARG A 55 9.65 -4.82 -11.43
C ARG A 55 9.54 -5.53 -12.77
N ASP A 56 8.48 -6.31 -12.96
CA ASP A 56 8.33 -7.21 -14.09
C ASP A 56 7.65 -6.56 -15.31
N SER A 57 7.25 -5.29 -15.24
CA SER A 57 6.36 -4.72 -16.25
C SER A 57 6.37 -3.20 -16.31
N THR A 58 6.08 -2.67 -17.50
CA THR A 58 5.84 -1.25 -17.78
C THR A 58 4.42 -0.79 -17.42
N GLU A 59 3.51 -1.72 -17.08
CA GLU A 59 2.12 -1.42 -16.76
C GLU A 59 1.88 -1.28 -15.25
N PRO A 60 0.95 -0.38 -14.84
CA PRO A 60 0.61 -0.19 -13.43
C PRO A 60 0.11 -1.49 -12.76
N PRO A 61 0.31 -1.66 -11.45
CA PRO A 61 -0.12 -2.85 -10.71
C PRO A 61 -1.63 -2.80 -10.48
N ARG A 62 -2.42 -3.17 -11.51
CA ARG A 62 -3.88 -3.32 -11.40
C ARG A 62 -4.23 -4.59 -10.62
N GLU A 63 -5.44 -4.66 -10.07
CA GLU A 63 -5.89 -5.79 -9.26
C GLU A 63 -5.65 -7.16 -9.89
N LEU A 64 -6.12 -7.36 -11.12
CA LEU A 64 -6.00 -8.64 -11.82
C LEU A 64 -4.53 -9.07 -11.95
N LYS A 65 -3.64 -8.13 -12.26
CA LYS A 65 -2.21 -8.41 -12.38
C LYS A 65 -1.58 -8.77 -11.04
N VAL A 66 -1.96 -8.09 -9.97
CA VAL A 66 -1.48 -8.44 -8.62
C VAL A 66 -2.00 -9.82 -8.21
N LEU A 67 -3.25 -10.14 -8.50
CA LEU A 67 -3.82 -11.48 -8.26
C LEU A 67 -3.09 -12.56 -9.07
N GLU A 68 -2.80 -12.30 -10.35
CA GLU A 68 -2.00 -13.19 -11.19
C GLU A 68 -0.61 -13.41 -10.61
N MET A 69 0.04 -12.37 -10.08
CA MET A 69 1.32 -12.51 -9.38
C MET A 69 1.19 -13.33 -8.10
N VAL A 70 0.14 -13.13 -7.30
CA VAL A 70 -0.12 -13.97 -6.11
C VAL A 70 -0.25 -15.44 -6.50
N ILE A 71 -0.94 -15.74 -7.61
CA ILE A 71 -1.17 -17.11 -8.08
C ILE A 71 0.10 -17.74 -8.66
N SER A 72 0.90 -16.97 -9.41
CA SER A 72 2.05 -17.48 -10.17
C SER A 72 3.39 -17.42 -9.43
N THR A 73 3.45 -16.74 -8.27
CA THR A 73 4.67 -16.64 -7.46
C THR A 73 5.12 -18.03 -6.97
N LYS A 74 6.40 -18.34 -7.20
CA LYS A 74 7.01 -19.62 -6.80
C LYS A 74 7.27 -19.73 -5.30
N GLU A 75 7.34 -18.60 -4.60
CA GLU A 75 7.47 -18.56 -3.14
C GLU A 75 6.12 -18.95 -2.51
N GLU A 76 6.01 -20.23 -2.17
CA GLU A 76 4.77 -20.86 -1.69
C GLU A 76 4.24 -20.21 -0.42
N GLU A 77 5.11 -19.79 0.50
CA GLU A 77 4.74 -19.14 1.75
C GLU A 77 4.15 -17.74 1.53
N GLU A 78 4.83 -16.87 0.76
CA GLU A 78 4.31 -15.52 0.46
C GLU A 78 2.96 -15.58 -0.27
N SER A 79 2.83 -16.49 -1.25
CA SER A 79 1.59 -16.74 -1.98
C SER A 79 0.47 -17.26 -1.07
N THR A 80 0.76 -18.21 -0.18
CA THR A 80 -0.22 -18.81 0.72
C THR A 80 -0.76 -17.78 1.72
N MET A 81 0.12 -16.97 2.30
CA MET A 81 -0.28 -15.90 3.21
C MET A 81 -1.15 -14.86 2.51
N ALA A 82 -0.75 -14.41 1.32
CA ALA A 82 -1.54 -13.45 0.54
C ALA A 82 -2.94 -13.99 0.21
N LYS A 83 -3.05 -15.26 -0.18
CA LYS A 83 -4.33 -15.94 -0.40
C LYS A 83 -5.18 -15.98 0.87
N HIS A 84 -4.58 -16.34 2.01
CA HIS A 84 -5.30 -16.39 3.28
C HIS A 84 -5.93 -15.05 3.67
N TYR A 85 -5.20 -13.94 3.50
CA TYR A 85 -5.75 -12.59 3.70
C TYR A 85 -6.93 -12.30 2.75
N LEU A 86 -6.81 -12.64 1.46
CA LEU A 86 -7.87 -12.43 0.47
C LEU A 86 -9.11 -13.27 0.79
N ASP A 87 -8.94 -14.54 1.19
CA ASP A 87 -10.02 -15.45 1.56
C ASP A 87 -10.78 -14.95 2.81
N PHE A 88 -10.11 -14.22 3.70
CA PHE A 88 -10.75 -13.61 4.87
C PHE A 88 -11.52 -12.31 4.55
N GLY A 89 -11.54 -11.90 3.28
CA GLY A 89 -12.18 -10.66 2.83
C GLY A 89 -11.24 -9.46 2.81
N GLY A 90 -9.93 -9.67 2.93
CA GLY A 90 -8.95 -8.69 2.47
C GLY A 90 -9.12 -8.40 0.98
N THR A 91 -8.70 -7.22 0.53
CA THR A 91 -8.71 -6.86 -0.89
C THR A 91 -7.36 -6.34 -1.34
N VAL A 92 -7.04 -6.58 -2.62
CA VAL A 92 -5.89 -5.95 -3.28
C VAL A 92 -6.08 -4.43 -3.33
N GLU A 93 -7.31 -3.96 -3.59
CA GLU A 93 -7.69 -2.55 -3.55
C GLU A 93 -7.23 -1.86 -2.25
N ALA A 94 -7.59 -2.43 -1.10
CA ALA A 94 -7.30 -1.80 0.19
C ALA A 94 -5.79 -1.64 0.42
N VAL A 95 -5.01 -2.66 0.03
CA VAL A 95 -3.54 -2.60 0.11
C VAL A 95 -2.97 -1.61 -0.89
N GLY A 96 -3.48 -1.61 -2.14
CA GLY A 96 -3.07 -0.67 -3.18
C GLY A 96 -3.33 0.78 -2.79
N SER A 97 -4.56 1.09 -2.35
CA SER A 97 -4.94 2.43 -1.87
C SER A 97 -4.08 2.87 -0.69
N ALA A 98 -3.77 1.97 0.25
CA ALA A 98 -2.87 2.24 1.36
C ALA A 98 -1.45 2.59 0.89
N LEU A 99 -0.90 1.80 -0.04
CA LEU A 99 0.43 2.04 -0.62
C LEU A 99 0.50 3.35 -1.39
N PHE A 100 -0.48 3.63 -2.24
CA PHE A 100 -0.51 4.88 -3.01
C PHE A 100 -0.70 6.10 -2.11
N ARG A 101 -1.53 5.99 -1.06
CA ARG A 101 -1.67 7.06 -0.06
C ARG A 101 -0.36 7.29 0.67
N ASP A 102 0.32 6.24 1.12
CA ASP A 102 1.58 6.34 1.83
C ASP A 102 2.70 6.91 0.95
N ALA A 103 2.78 6.50 -0.31
CA ALA A 103 3.69 7.07 -1.30
C ALA A 103 3.39 8.55 -1.55
N LEU A 104 2.10 8.90 -1.64
CA LEU A 104 1.67 10.28 -1.81
C LEU A 104 1.97 11.12 -0.56
N THR A 105 1.73 10.65 0.66
CA THR A 105 2.01 11.44 1.88
C THR A 105 3.50 11.52 2.19
N ASN A 106 4.27 10.48 1.90
CA ASN A 106 5.72 10.44 2.12
C ASN A 106 6.55 10.84 0.89
N SER A 107 5.98 11.48 -0.15
CA SER A 107 6.76 11.89 -1.33
C SER A 107 7.88 12.92 -1.03
N THR A 108 7.91 13.48 0.17
CA THR A 108 9.02 14.31 0.69
C THR A 108 9.86 13.60 1.78
N GLY A 109 9.52 12.37 2.15
CA GLY A 109 9.88 11.75 3.44
C GLY A 109 10.85 10.56 3.39
N PHE A 110 11.53 10.31 2.27
CA PHE A 110 12.53 9.24 2.16
C PHE A 110 13.92 9.65 2.66
N ALA A 111 14.05 10.37 3.77
CA ALA A 111 15.38 10.77 4.28
C ALA A 111 16.36 9.59 4.46
N SER A 112 15.84 8.38 4.77
CA SER A 112 16.63 7.16 4.93
C SER A 112 17.02 6.47 3.62
N ILE A 113 16.11 6.39 2.63
CA ILE A 113 16.40 5.80 1.30
C ILE A 113 17.18 6.78 0.43
N TRP A 114 16.93 8.08 0.57
CA TRP A 114 17.68 9.13 -0.10
C TRP A 114 19.17 9.01 0.24
N GLY A 115 19.53 8.77 1.51
CA GLY A 115 20.93 8.57 1.88
C GLY A 115 21.59 7.32 1.28
N ILE A 116 20.81 6.27 0.97
CA ILE A 116 21.33 4.99 0.44
C ILE A 116 21.41 5.01 -1.10
N PHE A 117 20.43 5.65 -1.75
CA PHE A 117 20.29 5.68 -3.21
C PHE A 117 20.47 7.08 -3.79
N GLU A 118 21.10 8.00 -3.05
CA GLU A 118 21.18 9.43 -3.40
C GLU A 118 21.69 9.65 -4.82
N SER A 119 22.76 8.93 -5.18
CA SER A 119 23.41 9.05 -6.48
C SER A 119 22.52 8.57 -7.62
N GLN A 120 21.77 7.48 -7.44
CA GLN A 120 20.82 6.99 -8.43
C GLN A 120 19.59 7.90 -8.51
N LEU A 121 19.09 8.38 -7.38
CA LEU A 121 17.93 9.29 -7.31
C LEU A 121 18.24 10.66 -7.92
N ARG A 122 19.43 11.22 -7.67
CA ARG A 122 19.89 12.47 -8.31
C ARG A 122 20.17 12.30 -9.81
N ALA A 123 20.46 11.09 -10.26
CA ALA A 123 20.65 10.78 -11.67
C ALA A 123 19.31 10.59 -12.42
N LEU A 124 18.20 10.40 -11.70
CA LEU A 124 16.88 10.44 -12.30
C LEU A 124 16.56 11.90 -12.68
N PRO A 125 15.98 12.15 -13.88
CA PRO A 125 15.48 13.48 -14.20
C PRO A 125 14.49 13.91 -13.12
N ALA A 126 14.56 15.19 -12.72
CA ALA A 126 13.63 15.76 -11.74
C ALA A 126 12.19 15.49 -12.20
N CYS A 127 11.53 14.57 -11.53
CA CYS A 127 10.19 14.15 -11.91
C CYS A 127 9.18 15.10 -11.24
N ARG A 128 8.29 15.72 -12.01
CA ARG A 128 7.17 16.53 -11.47
C ARG A 128 6.03 15.68 -10.89
N ASN A 129 6.22 14.36 -10.75
CA ASN A 129 5.16 13.38 -10.46
C ASN A 129 4.92 13.08 -8.98
N ASP A 130 5.51 13.83 -8.07
CA ASP A 130 5.26 13.62 -6.64
C ASP A 130 3.78 13.89 -6.28
N GLU A 131 3.06 14.62 -7.15
CA GLU A 131 1.60 14.82 -7.14
C GLU A 131 0.82 13.81 -8.00
N GLU A 132 1.49 13.02 -8.85
CA GLU A 132 0.85 12.09 -9.78
C GLU A 132 0.52 10.72 -9.16
N PHE A 133 0.91 10.42 -7.92
CA PHE A 133 0.45 9.17 -7.26
C PHE A 133 -1.10 9.12 -7.15
N GLY A 134 -1.75 10.28 -7.05
CA GLY A 134 -3.20 10.39 -7.18
C GLY A 134 -3.75 10.16 -8.58
N PHE A 135 -2.95 10.42 -9.61
CA PHE A 135 -3.30 10.06 -10.97
C PHE A 135 -3.08 8.56 -11.23
N VAL A 136 -1.95 8.02 -10.78
CA VAL A 136 -1.58 6.61 -10.92
C VAL A 136 -2.56 5.70 -10.18
N SER A 137 -2.96 6.02 -8.94
CA SER A 137 -3.98 5.25 -8.22
C SER A 137 -5.27 5.12 -9.03
N GLY A 138 -5.76 6.22 -9.61
CA GLY A 138 -6.91 6.20 -10.51
C GLY A 138 -6.69 5.38 -11.79
N MET A 139 -5.49 5.40 -12.38
CA MET A 139 -5.15 4.54 -13.53
C MET A 139 -5.10 3.05 -13.18
N CYS A 140 -4.73 2.73 -11.94
CA CYS A 140 -4.74 1.36 -11.42
C CYS A 140 -6.16 0.85 -11.12
N GLY A 141 -7.16 1.74 -11.10
CA GLY A 141 -8.54 1.43 -10.69
C GLY A 141 -8.78 1.50 -9.19
N TYR A 142 -7.82 2.01 -8.42
CA TYR A 142 -7.92 2.17 -6.96
C TYR A 142 -8.54 3.50 -6.57
N GLU A 143 -8.92 3.61 -5.30
CA GLU A 143 -9.39 4.86 -4.74
C GLU A 143 -8.38 5.97 -5.02
N ARG A 144 -8.88 7.06 -5.60
CA ARG A 144 -8.04 8.14 -6.07
C ARG A 144 -7.54 8.95 -4.88
N VAL A 145 -6.32 8.66 -4.44
CA VAL A 145 -5.67 9.41 -3.37
C VAL A 145 -5.36 10.83 -3.85
N ARG A 146 -5.64 11.85 -3.04
CA ARG A 146 -5.32 13.24 -3.38
C ARG A 146 -4.64 13.90 -2.19
N ARG A 147 -3.65 14.75 -2.45
CA ARG A 147 -3.19 15.74 -1.47
C ARG A 147 -4.21 16.88 -1.50
N GLY A 148 -5.36 16.63 -0.89
CA GLY A 148 -6.50 17.53 -0.96
C GLY A 148 -6.68 18.32 0.33
N GLN A 149 -6.21 19.57 0.34
CA GLN A 149 -7.00 20.59 1.02
C GLN A 149 -8.20 20.86 0.11
N CYS A 150 -9.38 20.31 0.45
CA CYS A 150 -10.58 20.57 -0.32
C CYS A 150 -10.85 22.08 -0.31
N LEU A 151 -10.96 22.72 -1.47
CA LEU A 151 -11.30 24.14 -1.56
C LEU A 151 -12.75 24.26 -2.03
N SER A 152 -13.54 25.12 -1.37
CA SER A 152 -14.85 25.53 -1.86
C SER A 152 -14.71 26.19 -3.24
N ALA A 153 -15.82 26.31 -3.97
CA ALA A 153 -15.87 27.11 -5.19
C ALA A 153 -15.48 28.60 -4.99
N THR A 154 -15.40 29.04 -3.73
CA THR A 154 -14.96 30.38 -3.31
C THR A 154 -13.54 30.42 -2.74
N GLY A 155 -12.80 29.30 -2.77
CA GLY A 155 -11.40 29.21 -2.34
C GLY A 155 -11.19 29.04 -0.83
N HIS A 156 -12.17 28.53 -0.08
CA HIS A 156 -12.02 28.22 1.35
C HIS A 156 -11.71 26.75 1.61
N PHE A 157 -10.83 26.45 2.56
CA PHE A 157 -10.53 25.09 2.98
C PHE A 157 -11.76 24.41 3.59
N LEU A 158 -12.03 23.18 3.15
CA LEU A 158 -13.01 22.25 3.68
C LEU A 158 -12.22 21.18 4.42
N ASP A 159 -12.41 21.09 5.74
CA ASP A 159 -11.76 20.08 6.56
C ASP A 159 -12.25 18.68 6.16
N GLU A 160 -11.31 17.78 5.87
CA GLU A 160 -11.56 16.41 5.43
C GLU A 160 -12.01 15.51 6.59
N TYR A 161 -13.21 15.69 7.15
CA TYR A 161 -13.90 14.62 7.90
C TYR A 161 -15.41 14.91 7.94
N ASN A 162 -16.21 14.11 7.22
CA ASN A 162 -17.56 13.64 7.59
C ASN A 162 -18.24 12.99 6.37
N PHE A 163 -17.94 11.71 6.11
CA PHE A 163 -18.88 10.76 5.52
C PHE A 163 -18.65 9.39 6.14
#